data_AF-A0A0S8E538-F1
#
_entry.id   AF-A0A0S8E538-F1
#
_cell.length_a   1.000
_cell.length_b   1.000
_cell.length_c   1.000
_cell.angle_alpha   90.00
_cell.angle_beta   90.00
_cell.angle_gamma   90.00
#
_symmetry.space_group_name_H-M   'P 1'
#
loop_
_entity.id
_entity.type
_entity.pdbx_description
1 polymer ?
#
loop_
_entity_poly.entity_id
_entity_poly.type
_entity_poly.pdbx_seq_one_letter_code
_entity_poly.pdbx_strand_id
1 'polypeptide(L)'
;LNGFDKGPEPFDLLHHHGNRDAVPRTLWRKGQRVTSIDLLPGKADGTTPSNMLISAGTVVDNLDVPPSGGCVVSVKVKFDGNQEVLSFPGFHQIFFYGDYAHQLKDFCQLCKFDAQIV
;
A
#
# COMPACT_ATOMS: atom_id res chain seq x y z
N LEU A 1 5.45 5.17 8.48
CA LEU A 1 4.07 4.85 8.03
C LEU A 1 3.06 5.95 8.32
N ASN A 2 3.15 6.66 9.46
CA ASN A 2 2.23 7.77 9.83
C ASN A 2 2.60 9.16 9.25
N GLY A 3 3.39 9.24 8.18
CA GLY A 3 3.93 10.51 7.68
C GLY A 3 5.26 10.94 8.32
N PHE A 4 5.76 12.10 7.88
CA PHE A 4 7.11 12.60 8.19
C PHE A 4 7.22 13.32 9.55
N ASP A 5 6.09 13.77 10.11
CA ASP A 5 6.02 14.48 11.39
C ASP A 5 5.89 13.53 12.60
N LYS A 6 5.81 12.22 12.35
CA LYS A 6 5.68 11.19 13.38
C LYS A 6 6.95 10.36 13.47
N GLY A 7 7.13 9.75 14.65
CA GLY A 7 8.21 8.80 14.87
C GLY A 7 8.13 7.59 13.93
N PRO A 8 9.27 6.91 13.68
CA PRO A 8 9.29 5.70 12.86
C PRO A 8 8.53 4.57 13.55
N GLU A 9 8.04 3.64 12.74
CA GLU A 9 7.50 2.38 13.25
C GLU A 9 8.66 1.47 13.69
N PRO A 10 8.42 0.57 14.67
CA PRO A 10 9.44 -0.39 15.08
C PRO A 10 9.82 -1.30 13.90
N PHE A 11 11.09 -1.69 13.87
CA PHE A 11 11.61 -2.64 12.90
C PHE A 11 12.66 -3.53 13.56
N ASP A 12 12.83 -4.75 13.04
CA ASP A 12 13.99 -5.58 13.30
C ASP A 12 14.88 -5.66 12.04
N LEU A 13 16.10 -6.16 12.20
CA LEU A 13 17.00 -6.43 11.09
C LEU A 13 16.95 -7.91 10.76
N LEU A 14 16.73 -8.23 9.50
CA LEU A 14 16.68 -9.60 8.99
C LEU A 14 17.57 -9.74 7.75
N HIS A 15 17.81 -10.98 7.35
CA HIS A 15 18.41 -11.26 6.07
C HIS A 15 17.45 -10.88 4.94
N HIS A 16 17.98 -10.21 3.91
CA HIS A 16 17.36 -10.11 2.61
C HIS A 16 16.97 -11.52 2.12
N HIS A 17 15.91 -11.66 1.32
CA HIS A 17 15.45 -12.99 0.83
C HIS A 17 16.52 -13.75 0.02
N GLY A 18 17.51 -13.05 -0.54
CA GLY A 18 18.70 -13.65 -1.16
C GLY A 18 19.80 -14.11 -0.19
N ASN A 19 19.62 -13.92 1.12
CA ASN A 19 20.53 -14.21 2.23
C ASN A 19 21.94 -13.57 2.10
N ARG A 20 22.02 -12.37 1.48
CA ARG A 20 23.30 -11.68 1.23
C ARG A 20 23.50 -10.43 2.08
N ASP A 21 22.42 -9.75 2.43
CA ASP A 21 22.46 -8.43 3.05
C ASP A 21 21.50 -8.35 4.24
N ALA A 22 21.76 -7.44 5.18
CA ALA A 22 20.84 -7.10 6.27
C ALA A 22 19.86 -6.03 5.79
N VAL A 23 18.56 -6.23 6.04
CA VAL A 23 17.51 -5.28 5.68
C VAL A 23 16.58 -5.04 6.87
N PRO A 24 16.03 -3.81 7.03
CA PRO A 24 15.03 -3.55 8.04
C PRO A 24 13.69 -4.20 7.63
N ARG A 25 13.06 -4.90 8.58
CA ARG A 25 11.68 -5.33 8.48
C ARG A 25 10.83 -4.46 9.39
N THR A 26 10.16 -3.47 8.79
CA THR A 26 9.20 -2.62 9.49
C THR A 26 7.98 -3.43 9.92
N LEU A 27 7.60 -3.33 11.20
CA LEU A 27 6.45 -4.01 11.77
C LEU A 27 5.22 -3.10 11.73
N TRP A 28 4.14 -3.62 11.15
CA TRP A 28 2.88 -2.90 11.05
C TRP A 28 1.98 -3.18 12.27
N ARG A 29 1.44 -2.14 12.91
CA ARG A 29 0.48 -2.27 14.02
C ARG A 29 -0.81 -2.94 13.54
N LYS A 30 -1.13 -4.11 14.11
CA LYS A 30 -2.40 -4.80 13.87
C LYS A 30 -3.58 -3.92 14.31
N GLY A 31 -4.67 -3.94 13.55
CA GLY A 31 -5.84 -3.09 13.76
C GLY A 31 -5.70 -1.65 13.24
N GLN A 32 -4.51 -1.25 12.78
CA GLN A 32 -4.30 0.09 12.22
C GLN A 32 -5.00 0.23 10.87
N ARG A 33 -5.68 1.37 10.66
CA ARG A 33 -6.22 1.76 9.35
C ARG A 33 -5.10 2.07 8.38
N VAL A 34 -5.28 1.64 7.12
CA VAL A 34 -4.33 1.84 6.04
C VAL A 34 -5.04 2.29 4.77
N THR A 35 -4.30 2.98 3.92
CA THR A 35 -4.68 3.26 2.54
C THR A 35 -3.62 2.65 1.63
N SER A 36 -4.07 2.01 0.55
CA SER A 36 -3.25 1.52 -0.56
C SER A 36 -3.63 2.28 -1.82
N ILE A 37 -2.65 2.70 -2.61
CA ILE A 37 -2.87 3.31 -3.92
C ILE A 37 -1.99 2.70 -4.99
N ASP A 38 -2.50 2.66 -6.22
CA ASP A 38 -1.72 2.47 -7.45
C ASP A 38 -2.09 3.60 -8.42
N LEU A 39 -1.09 4.19 -9.08
CA LEU A 39 -1.31 5.23 -10.10
C LEU A 39 -1.03 4.63 -11.47
N LEU A 40 -2.11 4.35 -12.20
CA LEU A 40 -2.04 3.89 -13.58
C LEU A 40 -1.77 5.08 -14.50
N PRO A 41 -0.62 5.13 -15.20
CA PRO A 41 -0.29 6.27 -16.03
C PRO A 41 -1.29 6.44 -17.19
N GLY A 42 -1.71 7.67 -17.40
CA GLY A 42 -2.46 8.07 -18.59
C GLY A 42 -1.58 8.06 -19.86
N LYS A 43 -2.16 8.48 -20.97
CA LYS A 43 -1.39 8.63 -22.22
C LYS A 43 -0.56 9.91 -22.21
N ALA A 44 0.65 9.83 -22.74
CA ALA A 44 1.57 10.97 -22.82
C ALA A 44 1.04 12.14 -23.66
N ASP A 45 0.10 11.89 -24.57
CA ASP A 45 -0.56 12.90 -25.41
C ASP A 45 -1.70 13.64 -24.68
N GLY A 46 -1.98 13.29 -23.41
CA GLY A 46 -3.02 13.92 -22.60
C GLY A 46 -4.45 13.50 -22.95
N THR A 47 -4.67 12.57 -23.88
CA THR A 47 -6.00 12.11 -24.28
C THR A 47 -6.65 11.17 -23.27
N THR A 48 -5.86 10.62 -22.35
CA THR A 48 -6.34 9.77 -21.27
C THR A 48 -5.65 10.22 -19.99
N PRO A 49 -6.40 10.68 -18.97
CA PRO A 49 -5.81 11.03 -17.68
C PRO A 49 -5.24 9.80 -16.98
N SER A 50 -4.30 10.00 -16.07
CA SER A 50 -3.89 8.94 -15.15
C SER A 50 -5.05 8.57 -14.22
N ASN A 51 -5.15 7.29 -13.86
CA ASN A 51 -6.18 6.80 -12.94
C ASN A 51 -5.54 6.31 -11.64
N MET A 52 -6.00 6.81 -10.51
CA MET A 52 -5.59 6.33 -9.20
C MET A 52 -6.57 5.29 -8.69
N LEU A 53 -6.08 4.06 -8.49
CA LEU A 53 -6.79 3.02 -7.75
C LEU A 53 -6.55 3.27 -6.26
N ILE A 54 -7.62 3.29 -5.46
CA ILE A 54 -7.56 3.65 -4.04
C ILE A 54 -8.31 2.63 -3.22
N SER A 55 -7.66 2.04 -2.22
CA SER A 55 -8.30 1.07 -1.33
C SER A 55 -7.97 1.37 0.12
N ALA A 56 -8.99 1.37 0.97
CA ALA A 56 -8.83 1.51 2.41
C ALA A 56 -9.02 0.15 3.09
N GLY A 57 -8.31 -0.08 4.18
CA GLY A 57 -8.32 -1.35 4.86
C GLY A 57 -7.71 -1.31 6.25
N THR A 58 -7.57 -2.49 6.83
CA THR A 58 -7.06 -2.67 8.19
C THR A 58 -5.94 -3.69 8.20
N VAL A 59 -4.84 -3.39 8.88
CA VAL A 59 -3.77 -4.38 9.13
C VAL A 59 -4.32 -5.51 9.97
N VAL A 60 -4.18 -6.74 9.49
CA VAL A 60 -4.55 -7.94 10.25
C VAL A 60 -3.35 -8.71 10.76
N ASP A 61 -2.21 -8.66 10.05
CA ASP A 61 -1.00 -9.38 10.48
C ASP A 61 0.30 -8.86 9.86
N ASN A 62 1.43 -9.27 10.43
CA ASN A 62 2.74 -9.25 9.79
C ASN A 62 3.16 -10.69 9.58
N LEU A 63 3.36 -11.10 8.33
CA LEU A 63 3.70 -12.48 8.01
C LEU A 63 5.20 -12.71 8.16
N ASP A 64 5.56 -13.86 8.71
CA ASP A 64 6.95 -14.31 8.74
C ASP A 64 7.39 -14.83 7.36
N VAL A 65 8.64 -14.53 7.04
CA VAL A 65 9.33 -14.91 5.81
C VAL A 65 10.68 -15.49 6.24
N PRO A 66 10.85 -16.83 6.30
CA PRO A 66 9.90 -17.92 5.96
C PRO A 66 8.78 -18.17 7.00
N PRO A 67 7.69 -18.92 6.67
CA PRO A 67 7.47 -19.74 5.47
C PRO A 67 6.84 -19.01 4.29
N SER A 68 6.36 -17.77 4.47
CA SER A 68 5.84 -16.99 3.36
C SER A 68 6.98 -16.65 2.39
N GLY A 69 6.72 -16.68 1.08
CA GLY A 69 7.68 -16.24 0.08
C GLY A 69 7.60 -14.72 -0.16
N GLY A 70 8.66 -14.13 -0.72
CA GLY A 70 8.64 -12.75 -1.21
C GLY A 70 9.39 -11.74 -0.35
N CYS A 71 8.81 -10.54 -0.18
CA CYS A 71 9.43 -9.40 0.49
C CYS A 71 9.63 -9.64 2.00
N VAL A 72 10.73 -9.10 2.55
CA VAL A 72 11.04 -9.23 3.99
C VAL A 72 10.04 -8.46 4.85
N VAL A 73 9.53 -7.32 4.36
CA VAL A 73 8.35 -6.67 4.92
C VAL A 73 7.12 -7.29 4.26
N SER A 74 6.39 -8.14 4.99
CA SER A 74 5.19 -8.80 4.51
C SER A 74 4.03 -8.49 5.46
N VAL A 75 3.14 -7.59 5.01
CA VAL A 75 1.97 -7.17 5.80
C VAL A 75 0.72 -7.77 5.20
N LYS A 76 -0.17 -8.28 6.05
CA LYS A 76 -1.50 -8.73 5.66
C LYS A 76 -2.51 -7.64 5.98
N VAL A 77 -3.22 -7.19 4.95
CA VAL A 77 -4.26 -6.17 5.05
C VAL A 77 -5.59 -6.78 4.61
N LYS A 78 -6.66 -6.48 5.36
CA LYS A 78 -8.04 -6.70 4.92
C LYS A 78 -8.57 -5.39 4.38
N PHE A 79 -8.77 -5.30 3.08
CA PHE A 79 -9.45 -4.15 2.46
C PHE A 79 -10.95 -4.21 2.75
N ASP A 80 -11.57 -3.04 2.79
CA ASP A 80 -12.99 -2.90 3.15
C ASP A 80 -13.93 -3.26 1.99
N GLY A 81 -13.43 -3.21 0.76
CA GLY A 81 -14.16 -3.62 -0.44
C GLY A 81 -14.42 -5.12 -0.50
N ASN A 82 -15.21 -5.53 -1.50
CA ASN A 82 -15.66 -6.92 -1.70
C ASN A 82 -14.95 -7.63 -2.86
N GLN A 83 -13.79 -7.14 -3.27
CA GLN A 83 -13.04 -7.68 -4.41
C GLN A 83 -12.45 -9.04 -4.08
N GLU A 84 -12.46 -9.92 -5.07
CA GLU A 84 -11.73 -11.18 -5.00
C GLU A 84 -10.22 -10.91 -4.90
N VAL A 85 -9.59 -11.44 -3.85
CA VAL A 85 -8.20 -11.15 -3.48
C VAL A 85 -7.23 -11.50 -4.61
N LEU A 86 -7.51 -12.58 -5.35
CA LEU A 86 -6.67 -13.03 -6.47
C LEU A 86 -6.82 -12.17 -7.73
N SER A 87 -7.82 -11.29 -7.76
CA SER A 87 -8.09 -10.35 -8.86
C SER A 87 -7.92 -8.90 -8.44
N PHE A 88 -7.35 -8.64 -7.26
CA PHE A 88 -7.16 -7.29 -6.76
C PHE A 88 -6.28 -6.49 -7.72
N PRO A 89 -6.70 -5.27 -8.13
CA PRO A 89 -6.03 -4.57 -9.22
C PRO A 89 -4.75 -3.86 -8.77
N GLY A 90 -3.91 -3.55 -9.75
CA GLY A 90 -2.62 -2.90 -9.54
C GLY A 90 -1.48 -3.89 -9.31
N PHE A 91 -0.25 -3.39 -9.41
CA PHE A 91 0.96 -4.20 -9.26
C PHE A 91 1.94 -3.56 -8.28
N HIS A 92 2.22 -2.26 -8.45
CA HIS A 92 3.12 -1.51 -7.56
C HIS A 92 2.34 -0.50 -6.75
N GLN A 93 1.93 -0.95 -5.57
CA GLN A 93 1.10 -0.18 -4.67
C GLN A 93 1.91 0.53 -3.60
N ILE A 94 1.43 1.70 -3.19
CA ILE A 94 1.94 2.45 -2.05
C ILE A 94 0.99 2.27 -0.88
N PHE A 95 1.48 1.74 0.23
CA PHE A 95 0.71 1.56 1.45
C PHE A 95 1.18 2.52 2.55
N PHE A 96 0.23 3.12 3.27
CA PHE A 96 0.50 4.02 4.39
C PHE A 96 -0.63 4.00 5.41
N TYR A 97 -0.37 4.51 6.63
CA TYR A 97 -1.34 4.54 7.71
C TYR A 97 -2.33 5.66 7.58
N GLY A 98 -3.57 5.39 7.99
CA GLY A 98 -4.72 6.28 7.90
C GLY A 98 -5.70 5.82 6.83
N ASP A 99 -6.94 6.26 6.98
CA ASP A 99 -7.95 6.14 5.94
C ASP A 99 -8.06 7.48 5.22
N TYR A 100 -7.58 7.51 3.98
CA TYR A 100 -7.52 8.71 3.16
C TYR A 100 -8.24 8.54 1.83
N ALA A 101 -9.14 7.56 1.70
CA ALA A 101 -9.74 7.24 0.42
C ALA A 101 -10.46 8.45 -0.21
N HIS A 102 -11.21 9.20 0.61
CA HIS A 102 -11.91 10.40 0.13
C HIS A 102 -10.96 11.57 -0.13
N GLN A 103 -9.98 11.80 0.74
CA GLN A 103 -8.99 12.86 0.55
C GLN A 103 -8.16 12.64 -0.73
N LEU A 104 -7.85 11.38 -1.05
CA LEU A 104 -7.14 11.04 -2.29
C LEU A 104 -8.02 11.19 -3.52
N LYS A 105 -9.32 10.90 -3.41
CA LYS A 105 -10.28 11.23 -4.47
C LYS A 105 -10.34 12.73 -4.72
N ASP A 106 -10.41 13.54 -3.66
CA ASP A 106 -10.40 15.01 -3.76
C ASP A 106 -9.08 15.52 -4.38
N PHE A 107 -7.95 14.92 -3.98
CA PHE A 107 -6.64 15.19 -4.58
C PHE A 107 -6.61 14.87 -6.08
N CYS A 108 -7.15 13.72 -6.49
CA CYS A 108 -7.24 13.36 -7.91
C CYS A 108 -8.07 14.38 -8.70
N GLN A 109 -9.19 14.85 -8.14
CA GLN A 109 -9.99 15.91 -8.76
C GLN A 109 -9.17 17.19 -8.96
N LEU A 110 -8.41 17.62 -7.95
CA LEU A 110 -7.54 18.79 -8.04
C LEU A 110 -6.46 18.63 -9.12
N CYS A 111 -5.90 17.42 -9.24
CA CYS A 111 -4.84 17.08 -10.19
C CYS A 111 -5.35 16.68 -11.58
N LYS A 112 -6.67 16.63 -11.80
CA LYS A 112 -7.29 16.13 -13.04
C LYS A 112 -6.91 14.68 -13.37
N PHE A 113 -6.80 13.85 -12.34
CA PHE A 113 -6.70 12.40 -12.46
C PHE A 113 -8.08 11.78 -12.30
N ASP A 114 -8.28 10.63 -12.94
CA ASP A 114 -9.38 9.76 -12.58
C ASP A 114 -9.10 9.09 -11.23
N ALA A 115 -10.16 8.79 -10.49
CA ALA A 115 -10.06 8.11 -9.21
C ALA A 115 -11.07 6.97 -9.15
N GLN A 116 -10.59 5.79 -8.80
CA GLN A 116 -11.40 4.62 -8.59
C GLN A 116 -11.15 4.10 -7.17
N ILE A 117 -12.15 4.24 -6.30
CA ILE A 117 -12.13 3.56 -5.00
C ILE A 117 -12.49 2.10 -5.26
N VAL A 118 -11.57 1.22 -4.88
CA VAL A 118 -11.68 -0.24 -4.99
C VAL A 118 -11.81 -0.80 -3.59
#